data_AF-A0A0G0D9J4-F1
#
_entry.id   AF-A0A0G0D9J4-F1
#
_cell.length_a   1.000
_cell.length_b   1.000
_cell.length_c   1.000
_cell.angle_alpha   90.00
_cell.angle_beta   90.00
_cell.angle_gamma   90.00
#
_symmetry.space_group_name_H-M   'P 1'
#
loop_
_entity.id
_entity.type
_entity.pdbx_description
1 polymer ?
#
loop_
_entity_poly.entity_id
_entity_poly.type
_entity_poly.pdbx_seq_one_letter_code
_entity_poly.pdbx_strand_id
1 'polypeptide(L)'
;MIKKGFTLLEMLVVIGIIAILVSMGFASYSTVQKKARDAKRQGDLKAAQQVMEQCYSVNSFAYPTISGSPGTITATCPAPNTSITFTLTDPLNTGTYQYTVSTTTTTAYTITADTETSTTDFSVSNQQ
;
A
#
# COMPACT_ATOMS: atom_id res chain seq x y z
N MET A 1 34.13 39.93 27.43
CA MET A 1 32.98 39.04 27.72
C MET A 1 33.40 37.60 27.44
N ILE A 2 33.50 36.76 28.47
CA ILE A 2 33.93 35.36 28.31
C ILE A 2 32.73 34.57 27.78
N LYS A 3 32.84 34.06 26.55
CA LYS A 3 31.87 33.10 26.01
C LYS A 3 32.06 31.78 26.78
N LYS A 4 31.03 31.34 27.50
CA LYS A 4 31.02 29.99 28.10
C LYS A 4 30.93 28.97 26.97
N GLY A 5 32.01 28.22 26.77
CA GLY A 5 32.05 27.06 25.86
C GLY A 5 31.55 25.81 26.58
N PHE A 6 31.05 24.84 25.82
CA PHE A 6 30.73 23.51 26.33
C PHE A 6 31.99 22.76 26.73
N THR A 7 31.89 21.97 27.80
CA THR A 7 32.94 21.08 28.28
C THR A 7 32.96 19.78 27.47
N LEU A 8 34.11 19.13 27.40
CA LEU A 8 34.25 17.80 26.76
C LEU A 8 33.35 16.75 27.42
N LEU A 9 33.19 16.84 28.75
CA LEU A 9 32.33 15.95 29.51
C LEU A 9 30.85 16.14 29.15
N GLU A 10 30.39 17.37 28.93
CA GLU A 10 29.02 17.63 28.48
C GLU A 10 28.76 17.02 27.11
N MET A 11 29.68 17.15 26.16
CA MET A 11 29.52 16.51 24.85
C MET A 11 29.55 14.98 24.94
N LEU A 12 30.36 14.39 25.83
CA LEU A 12 30.41 12.94 26.05
C LEU A 12 29.07 12.40 26.57
N VAL A 13 28.46 13.08 27.54
CA VAL A 13 27.16 12.67 28.09
C VAL A 13 26.05 12.81 27.05
N VAL A 14 26.05 13.89 26.27
CA VAL A 14 25.04 14.15 25.23
C VAL A 14 25.07 13.07 24.14
N ILE A 15 26.24 12.74 23.60
CA ILE A 15 26.33 11.67 22.58
C ILE A 15 25.97 10.30 23.16
N GLY A 16 26.27 10.06 24.44
CA GLY A 16 25.86 8.84 25.14
C GLY A 16 24.35 8.69 25.23
N ILE A 17 23.65 9.78 25.59
CA ILE A 17 22.18 9.80 25.64
C ILE A 17 21.58 9.64 24.23
N ILE A 18 22.11 10.33 23.22
CA ILE A 18 21.65 10.21 21.83
C ILE A 18 21.81 8.76 21.34
N ALA A 19 22.93 8.10 21.63
CA ALA A 19 23.17 6.71 21.22
C ALA A 19 22.11 5.74 21.78
N ILE A 20 21.75 5.90 23.06
CA ILE A 20 20.72 5.09 23.71
C ILE A 20 19.35 5.34 23.05
N LEU A 21 18.96 6.60 22.88
CA LEU A 21 17.66 6.96 22.29
C LEU A 21 17.51 6.49 20.84
N VAL A 22 18.56 6.65 20.03
CA VAL A 22 18.58 6.23 18.62
C VAL A 22 18.45 4.72 18.50
N SER A 23 19.13 3.95 19.36
CA SER A 23 19.06 2.49 19.34
C SER A 23 17.64 1.96 19.55
N MET A 24 16.87 2.58 20.45
CA MET A 24 15.48 2.22 20.73
C MET A 24 14.52 2.68 19.61
N GLY A 25 14.77 3.85 19.02
CA GLY A 25 13.91 4.43 17.98
C GLY A 25 13.94 3.66 16.66
N PHE A 26 15.11 3.14 16.25
CA PHE A 26 15.29 2.50 14.95
C PHE A 26 14.47 1.21 14.78
N ALA A 27 14.38 0.37 15.81
CA ALA A 27 13.65 -0.89 15.74
C ALA A 27 12.13 -0.70 15.52
N SER A 28 11.57 0.37 16.10
CA SER A 28 10.15 0.70 15.95
C SER A 28 9.82 1.28 14.57
N TYR A 29 10.73 2.12 14.04
CA TYR A 29 10.50 2.86 12.79
C TYR A 29 10.28 1.95 11.57
N SER A 30 11.06 0.87 11.43
CA SER A 30 10.92 -0.07 10.31
C SER A 30 9.52 -0.72 10.30
N THR A 31 9.05 -1.18 11.47
CA THR A 31 7.72 -1.80 11.60
C THR A 31 6.59 -0.82 11.29
N VAL A 32 6.72 0.44 11.74
CA VAL A 32 5.72 1.49 11.45
C VAL A 32 5.62 1.78 9.95
N GLN A 33 6.75 1.86 9.25
CA GLN A 33 6.74 2.06 7.80
C GLN A 33 6.06 0.90 7.06
N LYS A 34 6.33 -0.35 7.45
CA LYS A 34 5.67 -1.52 6.87
C LYS A 34 4.15 -1.46 7.05
N LYS A 35 3.69 -1.17 8.28
CA LYS A 35 2.26 -0.99 8.58
C LYS A 35 1.62 0.14 7.78
N ALA A 36 2.33 1.26 7.58
CA ALA A 36 1.82 2.37 6.78
C ALA A 36 1.64 1.99 5.31
N ARG A 37 2.57 1.21 4.72
CA ARG A 37 2.43 0.68 3.35
C ARG A 37 1.31 -0.34 3.25
N ASP A 38 1.16 -1.23 4.21
CA ASP A 38 0.03 -2.17 4.25
C ASP A 38 -1.31 -1.44 4.32
N ALA A 39 -1.43 -0.41 5.18
CA ALA A 39 -2.62 0.43 5.25
C ALA A 39 -2.91 1.14 3.91
N LYS A 40 -1.88 1.60 3.21
CA LYS A 40 -2.00 2.18 1.86
C LYS A 40 -2.53 1.14 0.86
N ARG A 41 -1.95 -0.07 0.82
CA ARG A 41 -2.41 -1.17 -0.06
C ARG A 41 -3.88 -1.52 0.20
N GLN A 42 -4.27 -1.63 1.47
CA GLN A 42 -5.66 -1.91 1.86
C GLN A 42 -6.61 -0.77 1.45
N GLY A 43 -6.20 0.49 1.63
CA GLY A 43 -6.96 1.66 1.20
C GLY A 43 -7.15 1.70 -0.31
N ASP A 44 -6.07 1.44 -1.06
CA ASP A 44 -6.10 1.40 -2.52
C ASP A 44 -7.03 0.29 -3.04
N LEU A 45 -7.02 -0.90 -2.42
CA LEU A 45 -7.93 -1.99 -2.79
C LEU A 45 -9.40 -1.66 -2.52
N LYS A 46 -9.70 -0.97 -1.41
CA LYS A 46 -11.06 -0.51 -1.12
C LYS A 46 -11.52 0.55 -2.14
N ALA A 47 -10.64 1.47 -2.52
CA ALA A 47 -10.93 2.44 -3.57
C ALA A 47 -11.12 1.74 -4.93
N ALA A 48 -10.28 0.74 -5.24
CA ALA A 48 -10.43 -0.08 -6.44
C ALA A 48 -11.81 -0.75 -6.49
N GLN A 49 -12.22 -1.37 -5.37
CA GLN A 49 -13.54 -2.00 -5.23
C GLN A 49 -14.66 -1.01 -5.53
N GLN A 50 -14.61 0.22 -5.02
CA GLN A 50 -15.64 1.23 -5.33
C GLN A 50 -15.73 1.53 -6.83
N VAL A 51 -14.58 1.66 -7.52
CA VAL A 51 -14.57 1.88 -8.98
C VAL A 51 -15.07 0.65 -9.74
N MET A 52 -14.77 -0.56 -9.26
CA MET A 52 -15.28 -1.80 -9.85
C MET A 52 -16.80 -1.86 -9.78
N GLU A 53 -17.38 -1.57 -8.62
CA GLU A 53 -18.84 -1.54 -8.41
C GLU A 53 -19.51 -0.40 -9.20
N GLN A 54 -18.82 0.74 -9.35
CA GLN A 54 -19.28 1.83 -10.21
C GLN A 54 -19.38 1.39 -11.67
N CYS A 55 -18.32 0.76 -12.21
CA CYS A 55 -18.35 0.24 -13.58
C CYS A 55 -19.46 -0.82 -13.75
N TYR A 56 -19.59 -1.74 -12.80
CA TYR A 56 -20.64 -2.77 -12.83
C TYR A 56 -22.04 -2.16 -12.97
N SER A 57 -22.32 -1.09 -12.22
CA SER A 57 -23.61 -0.38 -12.24
C SER A 57 -23.91 0.31 -13.56
N VAL A 58 -22.90 0.84 -14.26
CA VAL A 58 -23.08 1.61 -15.50
C VAL A 58 -22.81 0.82 -16.78
N ASN A 59 -22.28 -0.40 -16.65
CA ASN A 59 -21.81 -1.22 -17.76
C ASN A 59 -22.55 -2.57 -17.88
N SER A 60 -23.88 -2.53 -17.73
CA SER A 60 -24.75 -3.70 -17.88
C SER A 60 -24.35 -4.89 -17.00
N PHE A 61 -23.98 -4.64 -15.74
CA PHE A 61 -23.60 -5.68 -14.78
C PHE A 61 -22.33 -6.45 -15.19
N ALA A 62 -21.40 -5.76 -15.85
CA ALA A 62 -20.08 -6.30 -16.18
C ALA A 62 -18.98 -5.53 -15.44
N TYR A 63 -18.12 -6.26 -14.74
CA TYR A 63 -16.96 -5.69 -14.06
C TYR A 63 -15.86 -5.25 -15.05
N PRO A 64 -14.96 -4.34 -14.61
CA PRO A 64 -13.79 -3.95 -15.39
C PRO A 64 -12.91 -5.13 -15.77
N THR A 65 -12.31 -5.07 -16.95
CA THR A 65 -11.22 -5.97 -17.31
C THR A 65 -9.97 -5.54 -16.54
N ILE A 66 -9.34 -6.49 -15.86
CA ILE A 66 -8.11 -6.24 -15.13
C ILE A 66 -6.94 -6.72 -15.99
N SER A 67 -5.95 -5.87 -16.17
CA SER A 67 -4.74 -6.13 -16.95
C SER A 67 -3.51 -5.59 -16.22
N GLY A 68 -2.32 -6.05 -16.57
CA GLY A 68 -1.07 -5.56 -15.99
C GLY A 68 -0.17 -6.68 -15.51
N SER A 69 0.87 -6.30 -14.77
CA SER A 69 1.86 -7.21 -14.20
C SER A 69 1.67 -7.28 -12.69
N PRO A 70 2.03 -8.38 -12.03
CA PRO A 70 2.06 -8.41 -10.58
C PRO A 70 2.92 -7.25 -10.03
N GLY A 71 2.30 -6.39 -9.21
CA GLY A 71 2.88 -5.16 -8.68
C GLY A 71 2.36 -3.86 -9.33
N THR A 72 1.79 -3.93 -10.53
CA THR A 72 0.95 -2.85 -11.09
C THR A 72 -0.19 -3.42 -11.95
N ILE A 73 -1.41 -3.31 -11.45
CA ILE A 73 -2.61 -3.75 -12.16
C ILE A 73 -3.49 -2.56 -12.49
N THR A 74 -4.12 -2.59 -13.66
CA THR A 74 -5.06 -1.58 -14.12
C THR A 74 -6.39 -2.25 -14.45
N ALA A 75 -7.44 -1.77 -13.82
CA ALA A 75 -8.82 -2.09 -14.11
C ALA A 75 -9.38 -1.07 -15.09
N THR A 76 -9.97 -1.53 -16.20
CA THR A 76 -10.59 -0.65 -17.20
C THR A 76 -11.99 -1.14 -17.50
N CYS A 77 -12.97 -0.25 -17.35
CA CYS A 77 -14.35 -0.59 -17.64
C CYS A 77 -14.52 -0.88 -19.15
N PRO A 78 -15.30 -1.91 -19.55
CA PRO A 78 -15.54 -2.18 -20.96
C PRO A 78 -16.22 -1.01 -21.68
N ALA A 79 -16.15 -1.02 -23.02
CA ALA A 79 -16.86 -0.04 -23.83
C ALA A 79 -18.38 -0.10 -23.55
N PRO A 80 -19.06 1.07 -23.50
CA PRO A 80 -18.59 2.40 -23.89
C PRO A 80 -17.89 3.21 -22.79
N ASN A 81 -17.80 2.70 -21.56
CA ASN A 81 -17.39 3.47 -20.38
C ASN A 81 -15.88 3.40 -20.08
N THR A 82 -15.02 3.29 -21.10
CA THR A 82 -13.58 3.04 -20.94
C THR A 82 -12.80 4.12 -20.18
N SER A 83 -13.40 5.30 -19.98
CA SER A 83 -12.84 6.36 -19.13
C SER A 83 -12.85 6.01 -17.64
N ILE A 84 -13.64 5.03 -17.22
CA ILE A 84 -13.63 4.52 -15.84
C ILE A 84 -12.48 3.51 -15.74
N THR A 85 -11.35 3.98 -15.23
CA THR A 85 -10.14 3.19 -15.03
C THR A 85 -9.54 3.44 -13.65
N PHE A 86 -8.87 2.43 -13.11
CA PHE A 86 -8.17 2.51 -11.85
C PHE A 86 -6.88 1.70 -11.91
N THR A 87 -5.77 2.28 -11.46
CA THR A 87 -4.46 1.63 -11.43
C THR A 87 -3.97 1.49 -9.99
N LEU A 88 -3.60 0.28 -9.63
CA LEU A 88 -2.91 -0.06 -8.39
C LEU A 88 -1.43 -0.20 -8.69
N THR A 89 -0.58 0.45 -7.92
CA THR A 89 0.87 0.32 -7.98
C THR A 89 1.41 0.16 -6.56
N ASP A 90 2.25 -0.85 -6.35
CA ASP A 90 2.80 -1.13 -5.02
C ASP A 90 3.65 0.05 -4.51
N PRO A 91 3.52 0.47 -3.24
CA PRO A 91 4.26 1.63 -2.71
C PRO A 91 5.79 1.49 -2.74
N LEU A 92 6.30 0.25 -2.74
CA LEU A 92 7.74 -0.01 -2.80
C LEU A 92 8.21 -0.10 -4.27
N ASN A 93 7.32 -0.50 -5.18
CA ASN A 93 7.56 -0.65 -6.61
C ASN A 93 8.80 -1.50 -6.94
N THR A 94 9.10 -2.47 -6.06
CA THR A 94 10.23 -3.41 -6.21
C THR A 94 9.80 -4.76 -6.77
N GLY A 95 8.49 -4.97 -6.99
CA GLY A 95 7.92 -6.25 -7.42
C GLY A 95 7.88 -7.33 -6.33
N THR A 96 8.26 -7.01 -5.09
CA THR A 96 8.27 -7.94 -3.96
C THR A 96 6.88 -8.20 -3.39
N TYR A 97 6.05 -7.16 -3.34
CA TYR A 97 4.66 -7.23 -2.90
C TYR A 97 3.78 -6.98 -4.10
N GLN A 98 2.90 -7.94 -4.40
CA GLN A 98 2.18 -7.97 -5.66
C GLN A 98 0.68 -7.84 -5.41
N TYR A 99 0.01 -7.27 -6.41
CA TYR A 99 -1.43 -7.37 -6.54
C TYR A 99 -1.73 -8.57 -7.45
N THR A 100 -2.44 -9.55 -6.93
CA THR A 100 -2.78 -10.79 -7.62
C THR A 100 -4.27 -10.83 -7.91
N VAL A 101 -4.64 -11.26 -9.11
CA VAL A 101 -6.03 -11.36 -9.56
C VAL A 101 -6.34 -12.83 -9.80
N SER A 102 -7.20 -13.42 -8.97
CA SER A 102 -7.44 -14.88 -8.98
C SER A 102 -8.71 -15.28 -9.75
N THR A 103 -9.64 -14.35 -9.92
CA THR A 103 -10.92 -14.58 -10.62
C THR A 103 -11.23 -13.33 -11.43
N THR A 104 -11.50 -13.52 -12.72
CA THR A 104 -11.98 -12.47 -13.64
C THR A 104 -13.03 -13.09 -14.55
N THR A 105 -14.25 -13.23 -14.04
CA THR A 105 -15.40 -13.39 -14.93
C THR A 105 -16.03 -12.02 -15.14
N THR A 106 -16.98 -11.91 -16.07
CA THR A 106 -17.76 -10.68 -16.26
C THR A 106 -18.53 -10.27 -15.00
N THR A 107 -18.79 -11.20 -14.09
CA THR A 107 -19.66 -10.99 -12.92
C THR A 107 -18.97 -11.26 -11.57
N ALA A 108 -17.70 -11.63 -11.55
CA ALA A 108 -16.98 -11.87 -10.32
C ALA A 108 -15.50 -11.51 -10.47
N TYR A 109 -14.96 -10.89 -9.42
CA TYR A 109 -13.54 -10.60 -9.32
C TYR A 109 -13.05 -10.80 -7.90
N THR A 110 -11.78 -11.15 -7.77
CA THR A 110 -11.04 -11.12 -6.50
C THR A 110 -9.66 -10.54 -6.75
N ILE A 111 -9.32 -9.47 -6.04
CA ILE A 111 -7.99 -8.86 -6.04
C ILE A 111 -7.39 -9.03 -4.65
N THR A 112 -6.17 -9.56 -4.60
CA THR A 112 -5.41 -9.78 -3.37
C THR A 112 -4.15 -8.92 -3.39
N ALA A 113 -3.82 -8.28 -2.27
CA ALA A 113 -2.55 -7.59 -2.06
C ALA A 113 -1.74 -8.29 -0.99
N ASP A 114 -0.49 -8.57 -1.31
CA ASP A 114 0.47 -9.11 -0.35
C ASP A 114 0.78 -8.07 0.73
N THR A 115 0.82 -8.50 1.99
CA THR A 115 1.14 -7.60 3.11
C THR A 115 2.53 -7.89 3.68
N GLU A 116 3.21 -6.86 4.20
CA GLU A 116 4.58 -7.01 4.73
C GLU A 116 4.60 -7.46 6.19
N THR A 117 3.49 -7.25 6.91
CA THR A 117 3.41 -7.43 8.36
C THR A 117 2.52 -8.59 8.79
N SER A 118 1.70 -9.14 7.89
CA SER A 118 0.84 -10.30 8.18
C SER A 118 1.22 -11.48 7.29
N THR A 119 0.96 -12.69 7.79
CA THR A 119 1.04 -13.93 7.00
C THR A 119 -0.21 -14.16 6.15
N THR A 120 -1.22 -13.30 6.31
CA THR A 120 -2.47 -13.34 5.55
C THR A 120 -2.53 -12.13 4.63
N ASP A 121 -2.63 -12.37 3.34
CA ASP A 121 -2.81 -11.32 2.36
C ASP A 121 -4.21 -10.69 2.48
N PHE A 122 -4.33 -9.43 2.05
CA PHE A 122 -5.59 -8.71 2.10
C PHE A 122 -6.29 -8.81 0.75
N SER A 123 -7.51 -9.33 0.71
CA SER A 123 -8.28 -9.48 -0.51
C SER A 123 -9.60 -8.70 -0.49
N VAL A 124 -10.01 -8.26 -1.66
CA VAL A 124 -11.32 -7.66 -1.94
C VAL A 124 -11.97 -8.42 -3.08
N SER A 125 -13.28 -8.63 -2.97
CA SER A 125 -14.11 -9.28 -3.99
C SER A 125 -15.36 -8.45 -4.30
N ASN A 126 -16.16 -8.91 -5.26
CA ASN A 126 -17.50 -8.37 -5.52
C ASN A 126 -18.37 -8.34 -4.25
N GLN A 127 -19.25 -7.35 -4.10
CA GLN A 127 -20.11 -7.18 -2.91
C GLN A 127 -21.40 -8.04 -2.87
N GLN A 128 -21.59 -8.97 -3.82
CA GLN A 128 -22.79 -9.80 -3.92
C GLN A 128 -22.71 -11.08 -3.09
#